data_AF-A0A3A4WN86-F1
#
_entry.id   AF-A0A3A4WN86-F1
#
_cell.length_a   1.000
_cell.length_b   1.000
_cell.length_c   1.000
_cell.angle_alpha   90.00
_cell.angle_beta   90.00
_cell.angle_gamma   90.00
#
_symmetry.space_group_name_H-M   'P 1'
#
loop_
_entity.id
_entity.type
_entity.pdbx_description
1 polymer ?
#
loop_
_entity_poly.entity_id
_entity_poly.type
_entity_poly.pdbx_seq_one_letter_code
_entity_poly.pdbx_strand_id
1 'polypeptide(L)'
;MIPAATLALLCMIAVCGGSSFSFYAAGWLAHVALLLLFPKTSSAAKTAWLIGVPALFCRALLAAKYPIAAGQPVVAVLTPLFFDLSTLGWILALLHRRALPLRWSILYALSPVILSAYSARGCPDAGFSFFLMGAIFYYDRRQWARMYLLAGLSIVFNAVAAAAVPFLFRRENLRCSWILVPTAGILWLIHLRLFDLHQITGQFPASGTRLPGSIHALVNTFSGDPFTSEAVSCILLGIVLLYGFLYFHPLKNPRHGTDPVSGCFFAVGACLLFSRNIHLGNLAWIVPFLCFRPSVSWMLLGLTFGLALGWSPAASISAPLPPLWAASMLWVPFWILLLNDLYLSRQRKKAPVDCEDPETVSVVIPAVDEAQRIGACIEAAKMHKAVKEVIVVDGGSTDRTMEEATAQGAIVLRLGSGQRQGRGAQIHAGIRFSNGDIVLVVHADVRISARIVGDILLLMKRQPMFAGGAVGSVFDSKGFRYRLIEAANDFRMACLGIGFGDQVQFFRRRPVVEADLFPDIPLMEDVEFGIRLHRMGRQAFLFGEARVSPRRWKQKGAAHAMTVIRLFGTYMFQRIWKTPDTEAMYRRYYPRTAVAPVSKTSERIPV
;
A
#
# COMPACT_ATOMS: atom_id res chain seq x y z
N MET A 1 20.23 21.78 -3.70
CA MET A 1 20.78 20.76 -4.62
C MET A 1 19.69 19.77 -4.98
N ILE A 2 19.26 19.74 -6.24
CA ILE A 2 18.35 18.70 -6.75
C ILE A 2 19.12 17.37 -6.67
N PRO A 3 18.57 16.29 -6.09
CA PRO A 3 19.27 15.02 -5.99
C PRO A 3 19.68 14.53 -7.38
N ALA A 4 20.89 13.98 -7.54
CA ALA A 4 21.40 13.49 -8.82
C ALA A 4 20.46 12.47 -9.49
N ALA A 5 19.70 11.70 -8.71
CA ALA A 5 18.66 10.79 -9.20
C ALA A 5 17.45 11.53 -9.81
N THR A 6 17.06 12.66 -9.22
CA THR A 6 16.02 13.54 -9.76
C THR A 6 16.51 14.20 -11.05
N LEU A 7 17.77 14.66 -11.10
CA LEU A 7 18.37 15.24 -12.30
C LEU A 7 18.51 14.20 -13.43
N ALA A 8 18.97 12.99 -13.12
CA ALA A 8 19.08 11.89 -14.09
C ALA A 8 17.72 11.45 -14.65
N LEU A 9 16.66 11.49 -13.81
CA LEU A 9 15.30 11.23 -14.25
C LEU A 9 14.76 12.35 -15.16
N LEU A 10 14.96 13.61 -14.77
CA LEU A 10 14.59 14.76 -15.60
C LEU A 10 15.28 14.68 -16.97
N CYS A 11 16.56 14.25 -16.99
CA CYS A 11 17.30 13.98 -18.22
C CYS A 11 16.75 12.77 -18.99
N MET A 12 16.41 11.63 -18.35
CA MET A 12 15.80 10.49 -19.06
C MET A 12 14.43 10.83 -19.66
N ILE A 13 13.59 11.56 -18.92
CA ILE A 13 12.28 12.03 -19.38
C ILE A 13 12.44 13.01 -20.55
N ALA A 14 13.45 13.88 -20.52
CA ALA A 14 13.79 14.79 -21.62
C ALA A 14 14.37 14.06 -22.86
N VAL A 15 15.20 13.02 -22.67
CA VAL A 15 15.84 12.25 -23.75
C VAL A 15 14.87 11.28 -24.43
N CYS A 16 13.86 10.76 -23.73
CA CYS A 16 12.83 9.88 -24.30
C CYS A 16 11.78 10.62 -25.19
N GLY A 17 12.04 11.87 -25.57
CA GLY A 17 11.10 12.77 -26.26
C GLY A 17 10.60 12.34 -27.65
N GLY A 18 11.13 11.28 -28.25
CA GLY A 18 10.83 10.88 -29.64
C GLY A 18 9.52 10.13 -29.88
N SER A 19 8.93 9.46 -28.87
CA SER A 19 7.66 8.72 -29.04
C SER A 19 6.82 8.72 -27.76
N SER A 20 5.49 8.78 -27.90
CA SER A 20 4.54 8.77 -26.77
C SER A 20 4.71 7.54 -25.87
N PHE A 21 5.10 6.40 -26.45
CA PHE A 21 5.36 5.15 -25.73
C PHE A 21 6.53 5.23 -24.75
N SER A 22 7.66 5.83 -25.15
CA SER A 22 8.86 5.94 -24.31
C SER A 22 8.64 6.80 -23.07
N PHE A 23 7.77 7.81 -23.15
CA PHE A 23 7.43 8.68 -22.02
C PHE A 23 6.63 7.93 -20.93
N TYR A 24 5.66 7.10 -21.32
CA TYR A 24 4.80 6.37 -20.37
C TYR A 24 5.48 5.15 -19.75
N ALA A 25 6.28 4.40 -20.52
CA ALA A 25 7.08 3.29 -20.01
C ALA A 25 8.19 3.75 -19.05
N ALA A 26 8.88 4.85 -19.38
CA ALA A 26 9.82 5.50 -18.48
C ALA A 26 9.12 6.00 -17.20
N GLY A 27 7.88 6.50 -17.32
CA GLY A 27 7.07 6.94 -16.19
C GLY A 27 6.83 5.86 -15.13
N TRP A 28 6.60 4.60 -15.50
CA TRP A 28 6.38 3.53 -14.51
C TRP A 28 7.66 3.01 -13.85
N LEU A 29 8.72 2.79 -14.64
CA LEU A 29 10.04 2.49 -14.08
C LEU A 29 10.47 3.61 -13.15
N ALA A 30 10.14 4.86 -13.48
CA ALA A 30 10.32 6.00 -12.60
C ALA A 30 9.47 5.90 -11.32
N HIS A 31 8.19 5.52 -11.33
CA HIS A 31 7.39 5.39 -10.09
C HIS A 31 8.01 4.42 -9.08
N VAL A 32 8.31 3.22 -9.57
CA VAL A 32 8.83 2.15 -8.72
C VAL A 32 10.24 2.50 -8.30
N ALA A 33 11.11 2.94 -9.22
CA ALA A 33 12.45 3.37 -8.88
C ALA A 33 12.43 4.55 -7.90
N LEU A 34 11.51 5.51 -8.03
CA LEU A 34 11.45 6.67 -7.15
C LEU A 34 10.90 6.33 -5.77
N LEU A 35 9.81 5.57 -5.64
CA LEU A 35 9.32 5.13 -4.33
C LEU A 35 10.43 4.47 -3.49
N LEU A 36 11.34 3.76 -4.16
CA LEU A 36 12.39 2.94 -3.53
C LEU A 36 13.74 3.66 -3.40
N LEU A 37 14.12 4.48 -4.39
CA LEU A 37 15.40 5.16 -4.47
C LEU A 37 15.34 6.64 -4.03
N PHE A 38 14.14 7.20 -3.76
CA PHE A 38 14.05 8.55 -3.20
C PHE A 38 14.88 8.62 -1.92
N PRO A 39 15.59 9.72 -1.66
CA PRO A 39 16.35 9.91 -0.43
C PRO A 39 15.49 9.63 0.80
N LYS A 40 15.92 8.70 1.66
CA LYS A 40 15.30 8.36 2.95
C LYS A 40 15.51 9.55 3.89
N THR A 41 14.64 10.55 3.76
CA THR A 41 14.64 11.74 4.61
C THR A 41 13.58 11.62 5.67
N SER A 42 13.95 11.94 6.90
CA SER A 42 13.05 11.95 8.05
C SER A 42 12.21 13.24 8.13
N SER A 43 12.41 14.24 7.26
CA SER A 43 11.65 15.50 7.29
C SER A 43 10.46 15.45 6.33
N ALA A 44 9.27 15.68 6.87
CA ALA A 44 8.03 15.80 6.12
C ALA A 44 8.08 16.92 5.07
N ALA A 45 8.57 18.10 5.46
CA ALA A 45 8.71 19.26 4.56
C ALA A 45 9.70 18.98 3.43
N LYS A 46 10.86 18.38 3.73
CA LYS A 46 11.81 17.97 2.69
C LYS A 46 11.20 16.95 1.74
N THR A 47 10.47 15.97 2.27
CA THR A 47 9.79 14.95 1.45
C THR A 47 8.73 15.56 0.53
N ALA A 48 7.90 16.47 1.05
CA ALA A 48 6.89 17.17 0.27
C ALA A 48 7.51 18.00 -0.86
N TRP A 49 8.59 18.75 -0.56
CA TRP A 49 9.31 19.54 -1.56
C TRP A 49 9.97 18.66 -2.64
N LEU A 50 10.60 17.57 -2.20
CA LEU A 50 11.25 16.57 -3.05
C LEU A 50 10.27 15.86 -4.01
N ILE A 51 8.99 15.76 -3.66
CA ILE A 51 7.95 15.17 -4.51
C ILE A 51 7.27 16.26 -5.37
N GLY A 52 6.97 17.42 -4.77
CA GLY A 52 6.22 18.50 -5.41
C GLY A 52 6.97 19.13 -6.58
N VAL A 53 8.29 19.37 -6.45
CA VAL A 53 9.08 20.02 -7.51
C VAL A 53 9.12 19.16 -8.80
N PRO A 54 9.48 17.86 -8.76
CA PRO A 54 9.40 17.01 -9.95
C PRO A 54 7.99 16.90 -10.52
N ALA A 55 6.97 16.83 -9.66
CA ALA A 55 5.57 16.73 -10.08
C ALA A 55 5.10 17.96 -10.85
N LEU A 56 5.50 19.16 -10.41
CA LEU A 56 5.23 20.42 -11.09
C LEU A 56 5.98 20.51 -12.42
N PHE A 57 7.25 20.12 -12.42
CA PHE A 57 8.07 20.12 -13.64
C PHE A 57 7.50 19.19 -14.72
N CYS A 58 7.09 17.97 -14.36
CA CYS A 58 6.49 17.02 -15.31
C CYS A 58 5.20 17.58 -15.93
N ARG A 59 4.35 18.24 -15.11
CA ARG A 59 3.12 18.90 -15.57
C ARG A 59 3.42 20.05 -16.53
N ALA A 60 4.43 20.88 -16.21
CA ALA A 60 4.85 21.99 -17.06
C ALA A 60 5.38 21.51 -18.43
N LEU A 61 6.21 20.45 -18.45
CA LEU A 61 6.70 19.85 -19.69
C LEU A 61 5.56 19.29 -20.55
N LEU A 62 4.59 18.61 -19.95
CA LEU A 62 3.45 18.05 -20.68
C LEU A 62 2.52 19.13 -21.23
N ALA A 63 2.27 20.19 -20.45
CA ALA A 63 1.51 21.35 -20.91
C ALA A 63 2.20 22.05 -22.10
N ALA A 64 3.54 22.09 -22.12
CA ALA A 64 4.30 22.61 -23.26
C ALA A 64 4.24 21.68 -24.49
N LYS A 65 4.20 20.35 -24.30
CA LYS A 65 4.19 19.36 -25.38
C LYS A 65 2.83 19.21 -26.07
N TYR A 66 1.74 19.41 -25.34
CA TYR A 66 0.37 19.38 -25.86
C TYR A 66 -0.25 20.77 -25.77
N PRO A 67 0.15 21.70 -26.68
CA PRO A 67 -0.34 23.06 -26.64
C PRO A 67 -1.86 23.12 -26.82
N ILE A 68 -2.46 24.11 -26.16
CA ILE A 68 -3.89 24.40 -26.21
C ILE A 68 -4.32 24.45 -27.69
N ALA A 69 -5.33 23.67 -28.08
CA ALA A 69 -5.87 23.72 -29.42
C ALA A 69 -6.34 25.15 -29.73
N ALA A 70 -6.01 25.67 -30.93
CA ALA A 70 -6.36 27.04 -31.31
C ALA A 70 -7.87 27.31 -31.07
N GLY A 71 -8.18 28.32 -30.24
CA GLY A 71 -9.55 28.70 -29.88
C GLY A 71 -10.09 28.16 -28.56
N GLN A 72 -9.38 27.28 -27.84
CA GLN A 72 -9.79 26.90 -26.48
C GLN A 72 -9.42 27.98 -25.45
N PRO A 73 -10.33 28.35 -24.53
CA PRO A 73 -10.04 29.35 -23.51
C PRO A 73 -8.96 28.84 -22.56
N VAL A 74 -7.96 29.67 -22.25
CA VAL A 74 -6.86 29.36 -21.33
C VAL A 74 -7.37 28.83 -19.98
N VAL A 75 -8.54 29.32 -19.53
CA VAL A 75 -9.24 28.88 -18.32
C VAL A 75 -9.56 27.38 -18.35
N ALA A 76 -9.91 26.81 -19.49
CA ALA A 76 -10.25 25.38 -19.62
C ALA A 76 -9.05 24.46 -19.36
N VAL A 77 -7.81 24.96 -19.42
CA VAL A 77 -6.59 24.20 -19.12
C VAL A 77 -6.03 24.53 -17.74
N LEU A 78 -6.05 25.82 -17.35
CA LEU A 78 -5.55 26.23 -16.04
C LEU A 78 -6.40 25.71 -14.88
N THR A 79 -7.72 25.63 -15.05
CA THR A 79 -8.64 25.18 -13.98
C THR A 79 -8.42 23.69 -13.60
N PRO A 80 -8.40 22.73 -14.54
CA PRO A 80 -8.05 21.34 -14.23
C PRO A 80 -6.65 21.17 -13.63
N LEU A 81 -5.66 21.93 -14.11
CA LEU A 81 -4.30 21.90 -13.57
C LEU A 81 -4.25 22.38 -12.11
N PHE A 82 -5.00 23.44 -11.79
CA PHE A 82 -5.15 23.91 -10.42
C PHE A 82 -5.77 22.84 -9.51
N PHE A 83 -6.84 22.18 -9.96
CA PHE A 83 -7.46 21.09 -9.20
C PHE A 83 -6.51 19.91 -8.99
N ASP A 84 -5.76 19.51 -10.01
CA ASP A 84 -4.77 18.42 -9.93
C ASP A 84 -3.67 18.73 -8.91
N LEU A 85 -3.03 19.90 -9.00
CA LEU A 85 -1.99 20.31 -8.05
C LEU A 85 -2.53 20.46 -6.63
N SER A 86 -3.74 20.99 -6.48
CA SER A 86 -4.38 21.14 -5.18
C SER A 86 -4.80 19.79 -4.59
N THR A 87 -5.15 18.81 -5.42
CA THR A 87 -5.40 17.42 -5.00
C THR A 87 -4.14 16.80 -4.40
N LEU A 88 -2.96 17.03 -4.99
CA LEU A 88 -1.69 16.59 -4.40
C LEU A 88 -1.46 17.24 -3.02
N GLY A 89 -1.82 18.51 -2.86
CA GLY A 89 -1.82 19.21 -1.56
C GLY A 89 -2.70 18.51 -0.52
N TRP A 90 -3.95 18.16 -0.88
CA TRP A 90 -4.84 17.39 -0.01
C TRP A 90 -4.26 16.03 0.37
N ILE A 91 -3.68 15.31 -0.60
CA ILE A 91 -3.09 13.99 -0.37
C ILE A 91 -1.94 14.07 0.64
N LEU A 92 -1.02 15.03 0.47
CA LEU A 92 0.09 15.23 1.41
C LEU A 92 -0.41 15.56 2.82
N ALA A 93 -1.41 16.44 2.93
CA ALA A 93 -1.98 16.83 4.22
C ALA A 93 -2.70 15.66 4.91
N LEU A 94 -3.45 14.85 4.16
CA LEU A 94 -4.12 13.65 4.64
C LEU A 94 -3.12 12.56 5.08
N LEU A 95 -2.08 12.29 4.28
CA LEU A 95 -1.05 11.31 4.62
C LEU A 95 -0.37 11.68 5.95
N HIS A 96 0.01 12.95 6.10
CA HIS A 96 0.59 13.45 7.34
C HIS A 96 -0.37 13.28 8.53
N ARG A 97 -1.64 13.68 8.38
CA ARG A 97 -2.66 13.58 9.44
C ARG A 97 -2.95 12.13 9.83
N ARG A 98 -2.86 11.19 8.90
CA ARG A 98 -3.09 9.76 9.13
C ARG A 98 -1.86 9.00 9.60
N ALA A 99 -0.74 9.69 9.82
CA ALA A 99 0.56 9.10 10.16
C ALA A 99 1.05 8.09 9.11
N LEU A 100 0.66 8.30 7.85
CA LEU A 100 1.10 7.50 6.72
C LEU A 100 2.34 8.15 6.08
N PRO A 101 3.27 7.35 5.51
CA PRO A 101 4.42 7.91 4.81
C PRO A 101 4.01 8.83 3.65
N LEU A 102 4.56 10.05 3.63
CA LEU A 102 4.29 11.02 2.56
C LEU A 102 4.72 10.51 1.17
N ARG A 103 5.66 9.57 1.11
CA ARG A 103 6.13 8.95 -0.13
C ARG A 103 5.03 8.30 -0.94
N TRP A 104 3.96 7.85 -0.30
CA TRP A 104 2.83 7.28 -1.03
C TRP A 104 2.16 8.28 -1.97
N SER A 105 2.33 9.59 -1.77
CA SER A 105 1.87 10.62 -2.71
C SER A 105 2.52 10.53 -4.10
N ILE A 106 3.67 9.84 -4.24
CA ILE A 106 4.31 9.58 -5.55
C ILE A 106 3.36 8.81 -6.47
N LEU A 107 2.53 7.91 -5.92
CA LEU A 107 1.54 7.14 -6.69
C LEU A 107 0.51 8.03 -7.40
N TYR A 108 0.30 9.26 -6.93
CA TYR A 108 -0.52 10.26 -7.60
C TYR A 108 0.34 11.25 -8.38
N ALA A 109 1.35 11.83 -7.72
CA ALA A 109 2.14 12.94 -8.21
C ALA A 109 2.77 12.67 -9.58
N LEU A 110 3.21 11.43 -9.81
CA LEU A 110 3.86 11.04 -11.05
C LEU A 110 2.99 10.14 -11.93
N SER A 111 1.78 9.75 -11.48
CA SER A 111 0.97 8.68 -12.11
C SER A 111 0.86 8.85 -13.61
N PRO A 112 1.17 7.83 -14.44
CA PRO A 112 1.05 7.97 -15.88
C PRO A 112 -0.40 8.25 -16.26
N VAL A 113 -1.36 7.70 -15.51
CA VAL A 113 -2.79 7.94 -15.68
C VAL A 113 -3.13 9.41 -15.41
N ILE A 114 -2.67 9.98 -14.28
CA ILE A 114 -2.93 11.39 -13.93
C ILE A 114 -2.25 12.35 -14.91
N LEU A 115 -0.97 12.13 -15.20
CA LEU A 115 -0.21 12.96 -16.11
C LEU A 115 -0.82 12.96 -17.53
N SER A 116 -1.33 11.81 -17.98
CA SER A 116 -2.02 11.70 -19.28
C SER A 116 -3.43 12.32 -19.27
N ALA A 117 -4.21 12.01 -18.23
CA ALA A 117 -5.63 12.36 -18.19
C ALA A 117 -5.84 13.83 -17.82
N TYR A 118 -5.15 14.32 -16.80
CA TYR A 118 -5.36 15.66 -16.26
C TYR A 118 -4.39 16.65 -16.90
N SER A 119 -3.08 16.36 -16.89
CA SER A 119 -2.06 17.34 -17.28
C SER A 119 -1.90 17.52 -18.79
N ALA A 120 -2.09 16.46 -19.59
CA ALA A 120 -1.96 16.53 -21.05
C ALA A 120 -3.27 16.88 -21.79
N ARG A 121 -4.44 16.70 -21.15
CA ARG A 121 -5.76 16.86 -21.81
C ARG A 121 -6.73 17.81 -21.11
N GLY A 122 -6.40 18.33 -19.91
CA GLY A 122 -7.26 19.27 -19.19
C GLY A 122 -8.61 18.67 -18.78
N CYS A 123 -8.65 17.40 -18.36
CA CYS A 123 -9.91 16.73 -18.05
C CYS A 123 -10.65 17.39 -16.86
N PRO A 124 -11.94 17.76 -17.02
CA PRO A 124 -12.74 18.36 -15.94
C PRO A 124 -12.83 17.51 -14.67
N ASP A 125 -12.69 16.18 -14.79
CA ASP A 125 -12.71 15.23 -13.67
C ASP A 125 -11.62 15.47 -12.61
N ALA A 126 -10.61 16.30 -12.90
CA ALA A 126 -9.68 16.77 -11.88
C ALA A 126 -10.41 17.43 -10.69
N GLY A 127 -11.53 18.12 -10.94
CA GLY A 127 -12.37 18.70 -9.90
C GLY A 127 -13.01 17.64 -8.99
N PHE A 128 -13.44 16.50 -9.54
CA PHE A 128 -13.97 15.38 -8.75
C PHE A 128 -12.96 14.93 -7.68
N SER A 129 -11.72 14.68 -8.09
CA SER A 129 -10.64 14.25 -7.20
C SER A 129 -10.32 15.30 -6.14
N PHE A 130 -10.24 16.57 -6.53
CA PHE A 130 -9.97 17.69 -5.63
C PHE A 130 -11.03 17.81 -4.52
N PHE A 131 -12.31 17.87 -4.91
CA PHE A 131 -13.41 18.05 -3.99
C PHE A 131 -13.62 16.84 -3.08
N LEU A 132 -13.48 15.61 -3.61
CA LEU A 132 -13.63 14.40 -2.80
C LEU A 132 -12.51 14.24 -1.77
N MET A 133 -11.25 14.49 -2.15
CA MET A 133 -10.11 14.47 -1.22
C MET A 133 -10.24 15.57 -0.16
N GLY A 134 -10.69 16.77 -0.56
CA GLY A 134 -10.99 17.85 0.38
C GLY A 134 -12.10 17.50 1.37
N ALA A 135 -13.16 16.82 0.91
CA ALA A 135 -14.22 16.34 1.78
C ALA A 135 -13.68 15.36 2.85
N ILE A 136 -12.85 14.39 2.44
CA ILE A 136 -12.17 13.45 3.36
C ILE A 136 -11.24 14.20 4.33
N PHE A 137 -10.53 15.24 3.88
CA PHE A 137 -9.69 16.05 4.76
C PHE A 137 -10.48 16.76 5.85
N TYR A 138 -11.63 17.36 5.51
CA TYR A 138 -12.50 17.99 6.51
C TYR A 138 -13.25 16.99 7.38
N TYR A 139 -13.53 15.79 6.86
CA TYR A 139 -14.01 14.66 7.68
C TYR A 139 -13.03 14.35 8.81
N ASP A 140 -11.73 14.21 8.50
CA ASP A 140 -10.70 13.92 9.51
C ASP A 140 -10.53 15.06 10.52
N ARG A 141 -10.90 16.29 10.14
CA ARG A 141 -10.92 17.48 11.03
C ARG A 141 -12.22 17.68 11.78
N ARG A 142 -13.22 16.83 11.59
CA ARG A 142 -14.58 16.99 12.14
C ARG A 142 -15.24 18.32 11.77
N GLN A 143 -14.89 18.89 10.62
CA GLN A 143 -15.48 20.13 10.09
C GLN A 143 -16.60 19.79 9.11
N TRP A 144 -17.73 19.37 9.65
CA TRP A 144 -18.81 18.71 8.91
C TRP A 144 -19.43 19.57 7.80
N ALA A 145 -19.67 20.86 8.04
CA ALA A 145 -20.25 21.75 7.04
C ALA A 145 -19.39 21.86 5.77
N ARG A 146 -18.07 22.05 5.95
CA ARG A 146 -17.10 22.10 4.84
C ARG A 146 -16.98 20.76 4.13
N MET A 147 -17.03 19.67 4.89
CA MET A 147 -17.04 18.32 4.32
C MET A 147 -18.25 18.11 3.40
N TYR A 148 -19.47 18.46 3.83
CA TYR A 148 -20.68 18.29 3.01
C TYR A 148 -20.68 19.21 1.78
N LEU A 149 -20.19 20.45 1.93
CA LEU A 149 -20.02 21.38 0.81
C LEU A 149 -19.12 20.79 -0.28
N LEU A 150 -17.93 20.32 0.08
CA LEU A 150 -17.01 19.74 -0.89
C LEU A 150 -17.52 18.39 -1.43
N ALA A 151 -18.21 17.59 -0.60
CA ALA A 151 -18.85 16.37 -1.07
C ALA A 151 -19.91 16.65 -2.14
N GLY A 152 -20.76 17.66 -1.94
CA GLY A 152 -21.74 18.10 -2.94
C GLY A 152 -21.09 18.63 -4.20
N LEU A 153 -20.06 19.47 -4.08
CA LEU A 153 -19.28 19.95 -5.24
C LEU A 153 -18.57 18.80 -5.98
N SER A 154 -18.15 17.74 -5.30
CA SER A 154 -17.58 16.56 -5.98
C SER A 154 -18.63 15.84 -6.84
N ILE A 155 -19.88 15.73 -6.36
CA ILE A 155 -21.01 15.22 -7.15
C ILE A 155 -21.26 16.10 -8.37
N VAL A 156 -21.04 17.41 -8.25
CA VAL A 156 -21.21 18.34 -9.38
C VAL A 156 -20.24 18.04 -10.52
N PHE A 157 -19.00 17.72 -10.19
CA PHE A 157 -18.00 17.37 -11.21
C PHE A 157 -18.21 15.96 -11.76
N ASN A 158 -18.66 15.02 -10.93
CA ASN A 158 -18.85 13.65 -11.37
C ASN A 158 -19.85 12.89 -10.48
N ALA A 159 -20.92 12.36 -11.09
CA ALA A 159 -21.98 11.62 -10.40
C ALA A 159 -21.48 10.39 -9.64
N VAL A 160 -20.31 9.82 -9.99
CA VAL A 160 -19.70 8.72 -9.25
C VAL A 160 -19.40 9.09 -7.78
N ALA A 161 -19.19 10.37 -7.48
CA ALA A 161 -19.05 10.83 -6.10
C ALA A 161 -20.27 10.49 -5.24
N ALA A 162 -21.48 10.43 -5.82
CA ALA A 162 -22.70 10.10 -5.10
C ALA A 162 -22.66 8.68 -4.50
N ALA A 163 -21.91 7.75 -5.10
CA ALA A 163 -21.69 6.42 -4.53
C ALA A 163 -20.70 6.44 -3.34
N ALA A 164 -19.78 7.40 -3.30
CA ALA A 164 -18.77 7.53 -2.24
C ALA A 164 -19.26 8.33 -1.02
N VAL A 165 -20.09 9.36 -1.23
CA VAL A 165 -20.59 10.25 -0.16
C VAL A 165 -21.26 9.53 1.01
N PRO A 166 -22.06 8.45 0.83
CA PRO A 166 -22.64 7.70 1.94
C PRO A 166 -21.62 7.20 2.97
N PHE A 167 -20.36 6.95 2.56
CA PHE A 167 -19.29 6.51 3.45
C PHE A 167 -18.73 7.62 4.35
N LEU A 168 -19.10 8.89 4.07
CA LEU A 168 -18.74 10.05 4.89
C LEU A 168 -19.77 10.32 5.99
N PHE A 169 -20.88 9.58 6.05
CA PHE A 169 -21.95 9.87 7.02
C PHE A 169 -21.60 9.30 8.41
N ARG A 170 -21.83 10.12 9.43
CA ARG A 170 -21.69 9.77 10.84
C ARG A 170 -22.89 10.29 11.61
N ARG A 171 -23.27 9.59 12.69
CA ARG A 171 -24.28 10.08 13.63
C ARG A 171 -24.00 11.53 14.08
N GLU A 172 -22.73 11.84 14.29
CA GLU A 172 -22.22 13.16 14.71
C GLU A 172 -22.44 14.27 13.66
N ASN A 173 -22.44 13.91 12.36
CA ASN A 173 -22.41 14.89 11.27
C ASN A 173 -23.74 15.01 10.52
N LEU A 174 -24.73 14.16 10.81
CA LEU A 174 -26.05 14.19 10.14
C LEU A 174 -26.75 15.55 10.24
N ARG A 175 -26.51 16.34 11.29
CA ARG A 175 -27.07 17.69 11.43
C ARG A 175 -26.65 18.64 10.30
N CYS A 176 -25.53 18.39 9.64
CA CYS A 176 -25.02 19.19 8.52
C CYS A 176 -25.35 18.58 7.15
N SER A 177 -26.04 17.42 7.09
CA SER A 177 -26.29 16.73 5.81
C SER A 177 -27.19 17.52 4.87
N TRP A 178 -27.99 18.45 5.40
CA TRP A 178 -28.83 19.34 4.61
C TRP A 178 -28.02 20.19 3.63
N ILE A 179 -26.74 20.48 3.90
CA ILE A 179 -25.84 21.24 3.00
C ILE A 179 -25.58 20.48 1.70
N LEU A 180 -25.64 19.14 1.73
CA LEU A 180 -25.41 18.31 0.55
C LEU A 180 -26.44 18.57 -0.54
N VAL A 181 -27.71 18.75 -0.16
CA VAL A 181 -28.83 18.90 -1.11
C VAL A 181 -28.72 20.18 -1.95
N PRO A 182 -28.53 21.40 -1.41
CA PRO A 182 -28.36 22.59 -2.24
C PRO A 182 -27.04 22.54 -3.01
N THR A 183 -25.96 22.01 -2.44
CA THR A 183 -24.65 21.99 -3.13
C THR A 183 -24.59 20.98 -4.27
N ALA A 184 -25.22 19.82 -4.13
CA ALA A 184 -25.40 18.85 -5.21
C ALA A 184 -26.60 19.21 -6.12
N GLY A 185 -27.61 19.88 -5.58
CA GLY A 185 -28.89 20.21 -6.23
C GLY A 185 -28.90 21.55 -6.98
N ILE A 186 -27.92 22.44 -6.77
CA ILE A 186 -27.66 23.59 -7.67
C ILE A 186 -27.48 23.10 -9.12
N LEU A 187 -27.05 21.84 -9.32
CA LEU A 187 -27.04 21.19 -10.63
C LEU A 187 -28.40 20.71 -11.14
N TRP A 188 -29.38 20.40 -10.28
CA TRP A 188 -30.73 20.07 -10.74
C TRP A 188 -31.33 21.23 -11.55
N LEU A 189 -30.93 22.47 -11.20
CA LEU A 189 -31.32 23.70 -11.88
C LEU A 189 -30.43 24.06 -13.09
N ILE A 190 -29.17 23.64 -13.13
CA ILE A 190 -28.21 23.99 -14.21
C ILE A 190 -28.18 22.92 -15.33
N HIS A 191 -28.50 21.65 -15.02
CA HIS A 191 -28.55 20.54 -15.97
C HIS A 191 -29.75 19.62 -15.67
N LEU A 192 -30.87 19.88 -16.35
CA LEU A 192 -32.16 19.15 -16.31
C LEU A 192 -32.10 17.63 -16.68
N ARG A 193 -30.93 16.96 -16.66
CA ARG A 193 -30.79 15.53 -17.04
C ARG A 193 -30.10 14.66 -15.99
N LEU A 194 -30.18 15.03 -14.71
CA LEU A 194 -29.62 14.25 -13.60
C LEU A 194 -30.57 13.12 -13.17
N PHE A 195 -30.74 12.14 -14.05
CA PHE A 195 -30.94 10.72 -13.73
C PHE A 195 -30.74 9.86 -14.99
N ASP A 196 -29.88 10.29 -15.91
CA ASP A 196 -29.50 9.42 -17.01
C ASP A 196 -28.46 8.41 -16.50
N LEU A 197 -28.92 7.19 -16.16
CA LEU A 197 -28.06 6.05 -15.82
C LEU A 197 -26.95 5.85 -16.87
N HIS A 198 -27.15 6.31 -18.12
CA HIS A 198 -26.17 6.31 -19.19
C HIS A 198 -24.91 7.16 -18.94
N GLN A 199 -24.95 8.19 -18.08
CA GLN A 199 -23.74 8.95 -17.72
C GLN A 199 -22.90 8.25 -16.64
N ILE A 200 -23.56 7.52 -15.72
CA ILE A 200 -22.86 6.67 -14.74
C ILE A 200 -22.20 5.48 -15.44
N THR A 201 -22.79 5.00 -16.54
CA THR A 201 -22.20 3.97 -17.40
C THR A 201 -21.24 4.52 -18.47
N GLY A 202 -21.18 5.83 -18.71
CA GLY A 202 -20.05 6.50 -19.35
C GLY A 202 -20.23 6.96 -20.81
N GLN A 203 -21.38 7.54 -21.18
CA GLN A 203 -21.43 8.38 -22.38
C GLN A 203 -20.86 9.78 -22.12
N PHE A 204 -19.57 9.94 -22.39
CA PHE A 204 -18.90 11.23 -22.50
C PHE A 204 -18.65 11.61 -23.96
N PRO A 205 -18.51 12.91 -24.29
CA PRO A 205 -18.31 13.37 -25.66
C PRO A 205 -17.12 12.67 -26.34
N ALA A 206 -17.42 12.09 -27.50
CA ALA A 206 -16.68 11.52 -28.63
C ALA A 206 -15.15 11.72 -28.84
N SER A 207 -14.26 11.84 -27.83
CA SER A 207 -12.80 11.96 -28.12
C SER A 207 -11.88 11.08 -27.26
N GLY A 208 -11.77 9.80 -27.62
CA GLY A 208 -10.69 8.93 -27.14
C GLY A 208 -10.94 7.43 -27.35
N THR A 209 -9.87 6.64 -27.27
CA THR A 209 -9.93 5.18 -27.22
C THR A 209 -10.81 4.70 -26.06
N ARG A 210 -11.78 3.83 -26.35
CA ARG A 210 -12.69 3.24 -25.36
C ARG A 210 -12.36 1.76 -25.21
N LEU A 211 -12.11 1.32 -23.97
CA LEU A 211 -12.09 -0.10 -23.67
C LEU A 211 -13.47 -0.51 -23.15
N PRO A 212 -13.98 -1.67 -23.57
CA PRO A 212 -15.24 -2.18 -23.04
C PRO A 212 -15.06 -2.40 -21.53
N GLY A 213 -16.06 -1.99 -20.76
CA GLY A 213 -16.05 -2.06 -19.31
C GLY A 213 -15.96 -3.49 -18.80
N SER A 214 -15.33 -3.70 -17.65
CA SER A 214 -14.95 -5.03 -17.17
C SER A 214 -16.14 -5.98 -17.02
N ILE A 215 -17.08 -5.66 -16.13
CA ILE A 215 -18.22 -6.52 -15.82
C ILE A 215 -19.32 -6.32 -16.86
N HIS A 216 -19.55 -5.08 -17.31
CA HIS A 216 -20.57 -4.80 -18.31
C HIS A 216 -20.32 -5.56 -19.61
N ALA A 217 -19.06 -5.66 -20.07
CA ALA A 217 -18.74 -6.42 -21.28
C ALA A 217 -19.02 -7.92 -21.09
N LEU A 218 -18.66 -8.49 -19.95
CA LEU A 218 -18.97 -9.88 -19.62
C LEU A 218 -20.47 -10.13 -19.64
N VAL A 219 -21.27 -9.29 -18.97
CA VAL A 219 -22.74 -9.41 -18.97
C VAL A 219 -23.30 -9.31 -20.39
N ASN A 220 -22.81 -8.35 -21.18
CA ASN A 220 -23.23 -8.16 -22.56
C ASN A 220 -22.91 -9.34 -23.48
N THR A 221 -21.82 -10.07 -23.22
CA THR A 221 -21.51 -11.32 -23.93
C THR A 221 -22.54 -12.42 -23.66
N PHE A 222 -23.15 -12.45 -22.47
CA PHE A 222 -24.15 -13.47 -22.11
C PHE A 222 -25.58 -13.09 -22.48
N SER A 223 -25.96 -11.82 -22.31
CA SER A 223 -27.32 -11.35 -22.54
C SER A 223 -27.64 -11.11 -24.02
N GLY A 224 -26.65 -10.73 -24.84
CA GLY A 224 -26.85 -10.36 -26.25
C GLY A 224 -27.58 -9.02 -26.46
N ASP A 225 -28.15 -8.42 -25.42
CA ASP A 225 -28.88 -7.15 -25.46
C ASP A 225 -28.20 -6.08 -24.58
N PRO A 226 -27.76 -4.94 -25.16
CA PRO A 226 -27.13 -3.86 -24.42
C PRO A 226 -28.00 -3.25 -23.32
N PHE A 227 -29.31 -3.17 -23.52
CA PHE A 227 -30.21 -2.55 -22.53
C PHE A 227 -30.37 -3.43 -21.29
N THR A 228 -30.61 -4.73 -21.49
CA THR A 228 -30.64 -5.73 -20.42
C THR A 228 -29.31 -5.78 -19.67
N SER A 229 -28.19 -5.68 -20.39
CA SER A 229 -26.85 -5.67 -19.77
C SER A 229 -26.62 -4.50 -18.84
N GLU A 230 -27.11 -3.32 -19.23
CA GLU A 230 -27.02 -2.11 -18.45
C GLU A 230 -27.86 -2.20 -17.18
N ALA A 231 -29.12 -2.64 -17.30
CA ALA A 231 -30.01 -2.85 -16.16
C ALA A 231 -29.42 -3.85 -15.15
N VAL A 232 -28.94 -5.02 -15.63
CA VAL A 232 -28.31 -6.04 -14.79
C VAL A 232 -27.04 -5.50 -14.12
N SER A 233 -26.19 -4.77 -14.85
CA SER A 233 -24.98 -4.16 -14.29
C SER A 233 -25.31 -3.15 -13.18
N CYS A 234 -26.36 -2.34 -13.34
CA CYS A 234 -26.80 -1.39 -12.32
C CYS A 234 -27.36 -2.06 -11.07
N ILE A 235 -28.16 -3.13 -11.22
CA ILE A 235 -28.68 -3.90 -10.09
C ILE A 235 -27.52 -4.54 -9.31
N LEU A 236 -26.59 -5.18 -10.01
CA LEU A 236 -25.40 -5.79 -9.40
C LEU A 236 -24.53 -4.74 -8.70
N LEU A 237 -24.32 -3.57 -9.31
CA LEU A 237 -23.62 -2.46 -8.68
C LEU A 237 -24.29 -2.04 -7.38
N GLY A 238 -25.62 -1.90 -7.34
CA GLY A 238 -26.38 -1.59 -6.12
C GLY A 238 -26.16 -2.61 -5.00
N ILE A 239 -26.19 -3.91 -5.32
CA ILE A 239 -25.92 -4.99 -4.37
C ILE A 239 -24.47 -4.92 -3.84
N VAL A 240 -23.51 -4.69 -4.73
CA VAL A 240 -22.09 -4.57 -4.39
C VAL A 240 -21.84 -3.35 -3.50
N LEU A 241 -22.44 -2.20 -3.81
CA LEU A 241 -22.34 -0.98 -3.00
C LEU A 241 -22.97 -1.18 -1.62
N LEU A 242 -24.12 -1.85 -1.52
CA LEU A 242 -24.75 -2.19 -0.24
C LEU A 242 -23.84 -3.10 0.61
N TYR A 243 -23.26 -4.14 0.02
CA TYR A 243 -22.28 -4.98 0.70
C TYR A 243 -21.07 -4.16 1.18
N GLY A 244 -20.55 -3.30 0.32
CA GLY A 244 -19.45 -2.39 0.63
C GLY A 244 -19.78 -1.46 1.79
N PHE A 245 -20.99 -0.90 1.80
CA PHE A 245 -21.49 -0.06 2.88
C PHE A 245 -21.51 -0.82 4.21
N LEU A 246 -22.04 -2.04 4.24
CA LEU A 246 -22.06 -2.83 5.48
C LEU A 246 -20.65 -3.17 5.99
N TYR A 247 -19.67 -3.31 5.11
CA TYR A 247 -18.32 -3.75 5.50
C TYR A 247 -17.31 -2.61 5.74
N PHE A 248 -17.28 -1.60 4.88
CA PHE A 248 -16.31 -0.50 4.92
C PHE A 248 -16.83 0.76 5.61
N HIS A 249 -18.12 0.84 5.94
CA HIS A 249 -18.66 2.05 6.57
C HIS A 249 -18.18 2.19 8.03
N PRO A 250 -17.67 3.37 8.42
CA PRO A 250 -17.11 3.61 9.76
C PRO A 250 -18.05 3.30 10.93
N LEU A 251 -19.37 3.49 10.76
CA LEU A 251 -20.36 3.16 11.80
C LEU A 251 -20.74 1.68 11.88
N LYS A 252 -20.40 0.87 10.86
CA LYS A 252 -20.86 -0.53 10.75
C LYS A 252 -19.75 -1.52 11.11
N ASN A 253 -18.49 -1.14 10.90
CA ASN A 253 -17.35 -1.99 11.18
C ASN A 253 -16.26 -1.20 11.94
N PRO A 254 -15.95 -1.56 13.21
CA PRO A 254 -14.99 -0.83 14.03
C PRO A 254 -13.58 -0.80 13.43
N ARG A 255 -13.23 -1.79 12.61
CA ARG A 255 -11.98 -1.82 11.83
C ARG A 255 -11.79 -0.59 10.93
N HIS A 256 -12.90 -0.03 10.44
CA HIS A 256 -12.95 1.16 9.60
C HIS A 256 -13.46 2.39 10.36
N GLY A 257 -13.51 2.32 11.69
CA GLY A 257 -14.14 3.33 12.56
C GLY A 257 -13.61 4.75 12.40
N THR A 258 -12.41 4.94 11.82
CA THR A 258 -11.80 6.25 11.51
C THR A 258 -11.45 6.41 10.02
N ASP A 259 -11.84 5.46 9.17
CA ASP A 259 -11.39 5.37 7.80
C ASP A 259 -12.54 5.39 6.76
N PRO A 260 -13.02 6.57 6.35
CA PRO A 260 -13.93 6.69 5.21
C PRO A 260 -13.25 6.36 3.88
N VAL A 261 -11.92 6.45 3.81
CA VAL A 261 -11.14 6.31 2.56
C VAL A 261 -11.35 4.94 1.94
N SER A 262 -11.35 3.88 2.75
CA SER A 262 -11.63 2.52 2.27
C SER A 262 -13.01 2.37 1.63
N GLY A 263 -14.03 3.03 2.19
CA GLY A 263 -15.38 3.03 1.66
C GLY A 263 -15.48 3.77 0.33
N CYS A 264 -14.96 4.99 0.28
CA CYS A 264 -14.91 5.78 -0.95
C CYS A 264 -14.10 5.07 -2.06
N PHE A 265 -12.94 4.49 -1.73
CA PHE A 265 -12.14 3.69 -2.66
C PHE A 265 -12.94 2.51 -3.23
N PHE A 266 -13.66 1.79 -2.36
CA PHE A 266 -14.48 0.67 -2.79
C PHE A 266 -15.63 1.12 -3.70
N ALA A 267 -16.35 2.20 -3.35
CA ALA A 267 -17.44 2.72 -4.16
C ALA A 267 -16.97 3.17 -5.55
N VAL A 268 -15.90 3.97 -5.61
CA VAL A 268 -15.33 4.43 -6.90
C VAL A 268 -14.84 3.24 -7.72
N GLY A 269 -14.15 2.27 -7.09
CA GLY A 269 -13.69 1.05 -7.74
C GLY A 269 -14.84 0.20 -8.29
N ALA A 270 -15.94 0.06 -7.53
CA ALA A 270 -17.13 -0.64 -7.99
C ALA A 270 -17.75 0.05 -9.20
N CYS A 271 -17.96 1.38 -9.15
CA CYS A 271 -18.47 2.14 -10.30
C CYS A 271 -17.59 1.96 -11.54
N LEU A 272 -16.26 1.93 -11.38
CA LEU A 272 -15.34 1.67 -12.49
C LEU A 272 -15.53 0.28 -13.11
N LEU A 273 -15.69 -0.77 -12.29
CA LEU A 273 -15.84 -2.15 -12.78
C LEU A 273 -17.17 -2.37 -13.51
N PHE A 274 -18.23 -1.71 -13.06
CA PHE A 274 -19.57 -1.80 -13.64
C PHE A 274 -19.85 -0.74 -14.71
N SER A 275 -18.92 0.19 -14.96
CA SER A 275 -19.03 1.15 -16.06
C SER A 275 -19.08 0.41 -17.41
N ARG A 276 -19.80 0.97 -18.38
CA ARG A 276 -19.92 0.37 -19.72
C ARG A 276 -18.65 0.55 -20.53
N ASN A 277 -17.97 1.67 -20.35
CA ASN A 277 -16.69 1.97 -21.00
C ASN A 277 -15.69 2.55 -20.01
N ILE A 278 -14.43 2.13 -20.15
CA ILE A 278 -13.33 2.66 -19.36
C ILE A 278 -12.39 3.43 -20.28
N HIS A 279 -12.07 4.65 -19.85
CA HIS A 279 -11.05 5.50 -20.46
C HIS A 279 -10.10 6.03 -19.37
N LEU A 280 -9.00 6.69 -19.77
CA LEU A 280 -7.98 7.17 -18.82
C LEU A 280 -8.50 8.14 -17.78
N GLY A 281 -9.46 9.00 -18.14
CA GLY A 281 -10.15 9.92 -17.21
C GLY A 281 -10.83 9.16 -16.08
N ASN A 282 -11.62 8.14 -16.40
CA ASN A 282 -12.25 7.27 -15.40
C ASN A 282 -11.23 6.60 -14.47
N LEU A 283 -10.14 6.05 -15.02
CA LEU A 283 -9.11 5.42 -14.19
C LEU A 283 -8.39 6.42 -13.27
N ALA A 284 -8.36 7.72 -13.62
CA ALA A 284 -7.77 8.74 -12.76
C ALA A 284 -8.50 8.87 -11.41
N TRP A 285 -9.81 8.56 -11.36
CA TRP A 285 -10.64 8.68 -10.15
C TRP A 285 -10.15 7.82 -8.99
N ILE A 286 -9.58 6.64 -9.26
CA ILE A 286 -9.12 5.71 -8.22
C ILE A 286 -7.72 6.04 -7.71
N VAL A 287 -6.92 6.79 -8.48
CA VAL A 287 -5.49 7.02 -8.19
C VAL A 287 -5.25 7.75 -6.86
N PRO A 288 -5.98 8.83 -6.48
CA PRO A 288 -5.79 9.49 -5.19
C PRO A 288 -5.90 8.53 -4.00
N PHE A 289 -6.79 7.54 -4.10
CA PHE A 289 -7.00 6.56 -3.04
C PHE A 289 -5.85 5.58 -2.90
N LEU A 290 -5.10 5.30 -3.98
CA LEU A 290 -3.94 4.39 -3.94
C LEU A 290 -2.82 4.93 -3.05
N CYS A 291 -2.75 6.23 -2.80
CA CYS A 291 -1.82 6.83 -1.84
C CYS A 291 -2.10 6.39 -0.39
N PHE A 292 -3.34 6.13 -0.03
CA PHE A 292 -3.73 5.67 1.31
C PHE A 292 -3.93 4.16 1.36
N ARG A 293 -4.33 3.60 0.22
CA ARG A 293 -4.60 2.19 0.04
C ARG A 293 -3.91 1.64 -1.21
N PRO A 294 -2.59 1.44 -1.16
CA PRO A 294 -1.88 0.78 -2.24
C PRO A 294 -2.53 -0.59 -2.52
N SER A 295 -2.91 -0.80 -3.77
CA SER A 295 -3.60 -2.00 -4.23
C SER A 295 -2.93 -2.47 -5.51
N VAL A 296 -2.29 -3.64 -5.45
CA VAL A 296 -1.49 -4.16 -6.58
C VAL A 296 -2.37 -4.34 -7.82
N SER A 297 -3.61 -4.81 -7.64
CA SER A 297 -4.63 -4.93 -8.68
C SER A 297 -4.80 -3.62 -9.46
N TRP A 298 -5.17 -2.54 -8.79
CA TRP A 298 -5.41 -1.23 -9.42
C TRP A 298 -4.14 -0.55 -9.94
N MET A 299 -3.00 -0.75 -9.28
CA MET A 299 -1.71 -0.26 -9.78
C MET A 299 -1.30 -0.96 -11.08
N LEU A 300 -1.51 -2.28 -11.17
CA LEU A 300 -1.27 -3.07 -12.37
C LEU A 300 -2.22 -2.65 -13.49
N LEU A 301 -3.50 -2.43 -13.19
CA LEU A 301 -4.47 -1.96 -14.18
C LEU A 301 -4.08 -0.58 -14.72
N GLY A 302 -3.80 0.39 -13.84
CA GLY A 302 -3.37 1.73 -14.26
C GLY A 302 -2.08 1.70 -15.10
N LEU A 303 -1.15 0.82 -14.76
CA LEU A 303 0.08 0.60 -15.53
C LEU A 303 -0.20 0.04 -16.92
N THR A 304 -0.85 -1.12 -16.97
CA THR A 304 -1.10 -1.85 -18.22
C THR A 304 -1.96 -1.03 -19.17
N PHE A 305 -2.94 -0.28 -18.64
CA PHE A 305 -3.76 0.65 -19.40
C PHE A 305 -2.97 1.87 -19.90
N GLY A 306 -2.10 2.44 -19.05
CA GLY A 306 -1.21 3.54 -19.44
C GLY A 306 -0.23 3.14 -20.56
N LEU A 307 0.34 1.93 -20.49
CA LEU A 307 1.22 1.39 -21.52
C LEU A 307 0.49 1.09 -22.82
N ALA A 308 -0.69 0.46 -22.74
CA ALA A 308 -1.51 0.11 -23.91
C ALA A 308 -1.89 1.36 -24.72
N LEU A 309 -2.16 2.48 -24.05
CA LEU A 309 -2.51 3.74 -24.70
C LEU A 309 -1.30 4.57 -25.15
N GLY A 310 -0.14 4.36 -24.52
CA GLY A 310 1.12 4.92 -24.99
C GLY A 310 1.60 4.35 -26.34
N TRP A 311 1.18 3.12 -26.66
CA TRP A 311 1.56 2.43 -27.91
C TRP A 311 0.92 3.03 -29.17
N SER A 312 -0.24 3.67 -29.07
CA SER A 312 -0.91 4.27 -30.23
C SER A 312 -1.49 5.65 -29.93
N PRO A 313 -0.69 6.74 -30.09
CA PRO A 313 -1.22 8.10 -30.08
C PRO A 313 -2.21 8.35 -31.24
N ALA A 314 -2.16 7.50 -32.28
CA ALA A 314 -3.03 7.55 -33.46
C ALA A 314 -4.27 6.64 -33.36
N ALA A 315 -4.52 5.97 -32.22
CA ALA A 315 -5.82 5.34 -31.96
C ALA A 315 -6.85 6.43 -31.65
N SER A 316 -7.14 7.24 -32.65
CA SER A 316 -8.23 8.19 -32.67
C SER A 316 -9.53 7.42 -32.54
N ILE A 317 -10.40 7.90 -31.64
CA ILE A 317 -11.86 8.14 -31.71
C ILE A 317 -12.79 7.04 -32.30
N SER A 318 -12.32 6.20 -33.22
CA SER A 318 -13.05 5.14 -33.94
C SER A 318 -12.29 3.81 -34.04
N ALA A 319 -11.18 3.63 -33.33
CA ALA A 319 -10.47 2.34 -33.31
C ALA A 319 -11.43 1.20 -32.87
N PRO A 320 -11.48 0.07 -33.60
CA PRO A 320 -12.32 -1.06 -33.24
C PRO A 320 -11.98 -1.54 -31.83
N LEU A 321 -12.99 -2.09 -31.14
CA LEU A 321 -12.79 -2.72 -29.83
C LEU A 321 -11.58 -3.66 -29.92
N PRO A 322 -10.67 -3.64 -28.93
CA PRO A 322 -9.54 -4.54 -28.95
C PRO A 322 -10.05 -5.98 -29.05
N PRO A 323 -9.39 -6.86 -29.82
CA PRO A 323 -9.81 -8.24 -29.94
C PRO A 323 -9.88 -8.88 -28.55
N LEU A 324 -10.80 -9.84 -28.36
CA LEU A 324 -11.12 -10.42 -27.04
C LEU A 324 -9.88 -10.89 -26.27
N TRP A 325 -8.87 -11.43 -26.97
CA TRP A 325 -7.62 -11.85 -26.34
C TRP A 325 -6.84 -10.68 -25.74
N ALA A 326 -6.80 -9.51 -26.39
CA ALA A 326 -6.09 -8.33 -25.91
C ALA A 326 -6.79 -7.71 -24.70
N ALA A 327 -8.13 -7.67 -24.71
CA ALA A 327 -8.91 -7.30 -23.53
C ALA A 327 -8.70 -8.30 -22.37
N SER A 328 -8.58 -9.58 -22.68
CA SER A 328 -8.31 -10.63 -21.68
C SER A 328 -6.91 -10.50 -21.07
N MET A 329 -5.88 -10.16 -21.85
CA MET A 329 -4.53 -9.92 -21.32
C MET A 329 -4.47 -8.74 -20.35
N LEU A 330 -5.38 -7.76 -20.49
CA LEU A 330 -5.52 -6.66 -19.55
C LEU A 330 -6.32 -7.07 -18.30
N TRP A 331 -7.49 -7.68 -18.50
CA TRP A 331 -8.44 -7.93 -17.41
C TRP A 331 -8.10 -9.15 -16.56
N VAL A 332 -7.56 -10.23 -17.14
CA VAL A 332 -7.32 -11.49 -16.40
C VAL A 332 -6.32 -11.31 -15.25
N PRO A 333 -5.13 -10.70 -15.44
CA PRO A 333 -4.21 -10.46 -14.32
C PRO A 333 -4.81 -9.56 -13.24
N PHE A 334 -5.58 -8.54 -13.66
CA PHE A 334 -6.30 -7.67 -12.75
C PHE A 334 -7.33 -8.45 -11.92
N TRP A 335 -8.15 -9.31 -12.54
CA TRP A 335 -9.15 -10.13 -11.87
C TRP A 335 -8.55 -11.11 -10.88
N ILE A 336 -7.45 -11.78 -11.23
CA ILE A 336 -6.74 -12.69 -10.31
C ILE A 336 -6.34 -11.95 -9.03
N LEU A 337 -5.74 -10.77 -9.16
CA LEU A 337 -5.32 -9.96 -8.02
C LEU A 337 -6.51 -9.38 -7.24
N LEU A 338 -7.54 -8.91 -7.94
CA LEU A 338 -8.75 -8.36 -7.31
C LEU A 338 -9.51 -9.44 -6.52
N LEU A 339 -9.63 -10.66 -7.07
CA LEU A 339 -10.24 -11.79 -6.38
C LEU A 339 -9.45 -12.17 -5.13
N ASN A 340 -8.12 -12.10 -5.17
CA ASN A 340 -7.29 -12.26 -3.98
C ASN A 340 -7.54 -11.15 -2.94
N ASP A 341 -7.67 -9.88 -3.36
CA ASP A 341 -8.02 -8.77 -2.47
C ASP A 341 -9.40 -8.96 -1.82
N LEU A 342 -10.37 -9.48 -2.56
CA LEU A 342 -11.71 -9.82 -2.06
C LEU A 342 -11.67 -10.99 -1.08
N TYR A 343 -10.91 -12.05 -1.40
CA TYR A 343 -10.68 -13.18 -0.50
C TYR A 343 -10.06 -12.73 0.83
N LEU A 344 -9.00 -11.93 0.77
CA LEU A 344 -8.37 -11.36 1.97
C LEU A 344 -9.32 -10.43 2.72
N SER A 345 -10.15 -9.65 2.03
CA SER A 345 -11.18 -8.81 2.67
C SER A 345 -12.21 -9.65 3.43
N ARG A 346 -12.63 -10.81 2.89
CA ARG A 346 -13.51 -11.75 3.59
C ARG A 346 -12.83 -12.37 4.82
N GLN A 347 -11.56 -12.73 4.73
CA GLN A 347 -10.79 -13.25 5.88
C GLN A 347 -10.65 -12.19 6.98
N ARG A 348 -10.30 -10.96 6.59
CA ARG A 348 -10.20 -9.80 7.48
C ARG A 348 -11.52 -9.50 8.21
N LYS A 349 -12.66 -9.71 7.56
CA LYS A 349 -13.98 -9.55 8.22
C LYS A 349 -14.13 -10.46 9.45
N LYS A 350 -13.54 -11.64 9.43
CA LYS A 350 -13.60 -12.63 10.52
C LYS A 350 -12.50 -12.46 11.56
N ALA A 351 -11.42 -11.77 11.22
CA ALA A 351 -10.27 -11.61 12.09
C ALA A 351 -10.57 -10.68 13.28
N PRO A 352 -10.01 -10.96 14.47
CA PRO A 352 -10.18 -10.11 15.64
C PRO A 352 -9.67 -8.69 15.37
N VAL A 353 -10.35 -7.70 15.94
CA VAL A 353 -9.99 -6.28 15.86
C VAL A 353 -9.60 -5.83 17.25
N ASP A 354 -8.40 -5.26 17.39
CA ASP A 354 -8.05 -4.52 18.59
C ASP A 354 -8.73 -3.16 18.53
N CYS A 355 -9.72 -3.00 19.40
CA CYS A 355 -10.50 -1.77 19.54
C CYS A 355 -9.83 -0.77 20.48
N GLU A 356 -8.80 -1.20 21.22
CA GLU A 356 -8.05 -0.34 22.14
C GLU A 356 -6.88 0.34 21.43
N ASP A 357 -6.66 1.59 21.80
CA ASP A 357 -5.53 2.37 21.33
C ASP A 357 -4.25 1.81 21.95
N PRO A 358 -3.28 1.33 21.15
CA PRO A 358 -2.04 0.78 21.70
C PRO A 358 -1.22 1.89 22.37
N GLU A 359 -0.68 1.58 23.55
CA GLU A 359 0.14 2.51 24.34
C GLU A 359 1.54 1.96 24.61
N THR A 360 1.69 0.63 24.60
CA THR A 360 2.91 -0.06 25.01
C THR A 360 3.50 -0.91 23.88
N VAL A 361 4.83 -1.06 23.93
CA VAL A 361 5.62 -1.81 22.97
C VAL A 361 6.50 -2.83 23.69
N SER A 362 6.51 -4.06 23.20
CA SER A 362 7.49 -5.09 23.55
C SER A 362 8.48 -5.28 22.42
N VAL A 363 9.77 -5.28 22.71
CA VAL A 363 10.82 -5.53 21.71
C VAL A 363 11.36 -6.94 21.90
N VAL A 364 11.23 -7.81 20.89
CA VAL A 364 11.72 -9.18 20.89
C VAL A 364 12.97 -9.29 20.01
N ILE A 365 14.07 -9.76 20.59
CA ILE A 365 15.38 -9.86 19.94
C ILE A 365 15.85 -11.32 19.97
N PRO A 366 15.75 -12.08 18.86
CA PRO A 366 16.40 -13.38 18.76
C PRO A 366 17.92 -13.20 18.64
N ALA A 367 18.68 -13.91 19.47
CA ALA A 367 20.13 -13.77 19.56
C ALA A 367 20.84 -15.13 19.68
N VAL A 368 21.95 -15.28 18.95
CA VAL A 368 22.94 -16.36 19.09
C VAL A 368 24.30 -15.76 18.80
N ASP A 369 25.20 -15.78 19.77
CA ASP A 369 26.58 -15.28 19.68
C ASP A 369 26.68 -13.80 19.20
N GLU A 370 25.96 -12.91 19.88
CA GLU A 370 25.85 -11.46 19.59
C GLU A 370 26.33 -10.56 20.74
N ALA A 371 27.20 -11.05 21.64
CA ALA A 371 27.66 -10.31 22.83
C ALA A 371 28.18 -8.89 22.50
N GLN A 372 28.87 -8.74 21.37
CA GLN A 372 29.46 -7.46 20.94
C GLN A 372 28.43 -6.40 20.48
N ARG A 373 27.17 -6.78 20.23
CA ARG A 373 26.17 -5.89 19.59
C ARG A 373 24.88 -5.76 20.38
N ILE A 374 24.53 -6.81 21.12
CA ILE A 374 23.24 -6.91 21.81
C ILE A 374 23.00 -5.71 22.74
N GLY A 375 24.03 -5.22 23.44
CA GLY A 375 23.89 -4.08 24.33
C GLY A 375 23.46 -2.79 23.61
N ALA A 376 24.13 -2.42 22.52
CA ALA A 376 23.76 -1.24 21.74
C ALA A 376 22.36 -1.37 21.09
N CYS A 377 21.91 -2.58 20.77
CA CYS A 377 20.56 -2.84 20.28
C CYS A 377 19.51 -2.59 21.39
N ILE A 378 19.77 -3.11 22.61
CA ILE A 378 18.88 -2.95 23.77
C ILE A 378 18.80 -1.48 24.18
N GLU A 379 19.94 -0.79 24.30
CA GLU A 379 19.99 0.64 24.62
C GLU A 379 19.15 1.44 23.63
N ALA A 380 19.35 1.23 22.33
CA ALA A 380 18.62 1.92 21.28
C ALA A 380 17.10 1.66 21.35
N ALA A 381 16.68 0.43 21.67
CA ALA A 381 15.27 0.10 21.87
C ALA A 381 14.66 0.81 23.08
N LYS A 382 15.38 0.88 24.21
CA LYS A 382 14.90 1.48 25.46
C LYS A 382 14.80 3.02 25.42
N MET A 383 15.35 3.66 24.38
CA MET A 383 15.29 5.12 24.23
C MET A 383 13.87 5.70 24.12
N HIS A 384 12.86 4.90 23.75
CA HIS A 384 11.48 5.37 23.67
C HIS A 384 10.66 4.91 24.88
N LYS A 385 10.02 5.85 25.58
CA LYS A 385 9.25 5.61 26.80
C LYS A 385 8.09 4.59 26.69
N ALA A 386 7.58 4.36 25.48
CA ALA A 386 6.53 3.37 25.25
C ALA A 386 7.06 1.92 25.20
N VAL A 387 8.39 1.73 25.12
CA VAL A 387 8.99 0.40 25.21
C VAL A 387 8.92 -0.06 26.65
N LYS A 388 7.95 -0.94 26.91
CA LYS A 388 7.66 -1.51 28.23
C LYS A 388 8.70 -2.53 28.64
N GLU A 389 9.16 -3.32 27.67
CA GLU A 389 10.10 -4.41 27.90
C GLU A 389 10.92 -4.71 26.65
N VAL A 390 12.15 -5.19 26.87
CA VAL A 390 13.02 -5.76 25.85
C VAL A 390 13.29 -7.21 26.24
N ILE A 391 12.94 -8.13 25.35
CA ILE A 391 13.02 -9.57 25.55
C ILE A 391 14.07 -10.11 24.58
N VAL A 392 15.18 -10.59 25.11
CA VAL A 392 16.20 -11.29 24.35
C VAL A 392 15.93 -12.79 24.45
N VAL A 393 15.81 -13.47 23.31
CA VAL A 393 15.61 -14.91 23.27
C VAL A 393 16.88 -15.56 22.75
N ASP A 394 17.60 -16.22 23.64
CA ASP A 394 18.84 -16.93 23.36
C ASP A 394 18.56 -18.27 22.69
N GLY A 395 19.12 -18.45 21.49
CA GLY A 395 19.03 -19.68 20.71
C GLY A 395 20.16 -20.68 20.97
N GLY A 396 20.89 -20.55 22.08
CA GLY A 396 22.04 -21.39 22.44
C GLY A 396 23.39 -20.71 22.23
N SER A 397 23.55 -19.47 22.69
CA SER A 397 24.86 -18.78 22.62
C SER A 397 25.93 -19.50 23.43
N THR A 398 27.17 -19.42 22.94
CA THR A 398 28.39 -19.90 23.59
C THR A 398 29.29 -18.76 24.09
N ASP A 399 28.99 -17.53 23.69
CA ASP A 399 29.63 -16.31 24.17
C ASP A 399 28.86 -15.66 25.34
N ARG A 400 29.25 -14.43 25.70
CA ARG A 400 28.63 -13.66 26.80
C ARG A 400 27.31 -12.97 26.42
N THR A 401 26.61 -13.38 25.36
CA THR A 401 25.38 -12.70 24.89
C THR A 401 24.32 -12.55 25.97
N MET A 402 24.07 -13.60 26.76
CA MET A 402 23.06 -13.57 27.83
C MET A 402 23.48 -12.64 28.99
N GLU A 403 24.76 -12.65 29.34
CA GLU A 403 25.32 -11.78 30.40
C GLU A 403 25.17 -10.31 30.01
N GLU A 404 25.58 -9.95 28.79
CA GLU A 404 25.49 -8.59 28.25
C GLU A 404 24.03 -8.12 28.13
N ALA A 405 23.12 -8.98 27.69
CA ALA A 405 21.70 -8.66 27.59
C ALA A 405 21.09 -8.38 28.98
N THR A 406 21.44 -9.19 29.97
CA THR A 406 20.96 -9.04 31.36
C THR A 406 21.51 -7.76 31.99
N ALA A 407 22.81 -7.48 31.80
CA ALA A 407 23.45 -6.26 32.30
C ALA A 407 22.79 -4.98 31.76
N GLN A 408 22.26 -5.04 30.54
CA GLN A 408 21.54 -3.93 29.89
C GLN A 408 20.05 -3.85 30.29
N GLY A 409 19.62 -4.70 31.22
CA GLY A 409 18.27 -4.75 31.76
C GLY A 409 17.23 -5.22 30.76
N ALA A 410 17.60 -6.18 29.90
CA ALA A 410 16.65 -6.95 29.11
C ALA A 410 16.21 -8.21 29.88
N ILE A 411 15.01 -8.71 29.57
CA ILE A 411 14.54 -10.01 30.03
C ILE A 411 15.14 -11.07 29.09
N VAL A 412 15.88 -12.03 29.64
CA VAL A 412 16.52 -13.08 28.84
C VAL A 412 15.73 -14.38 28.96
N LEU A 413 15.28 -14.91 27.82
CA LEU A 413 14.69 -16.24 27.69
C LEU A 413 15.69 -17.16 27.02
N ARG A 414 15.82 -18.39 27.50
CA ARG A 414 16.64 -19.42 26.85
C ARG A 414 15.75 -20.48 26.24
N LEU A 415 15.95 -20.80 24.97
CA LEU A 415 15.25 -21.94 24.36
C LEU A 415 15.75 -23.25 24.99
N GLY A 416 14.81 -24.14 25.31
CA GLY A 416 15.12 -25.46 25.85
C GLY A 416 15.75 -26.39 24.80
N SER A 417 16.53 -27.37 25.24
CA SER A 417 17.21 -28.36 24.37
C SER A 417 16.26 -29.21 23.51
N GLY A 418 14.98 -29.31 23.87
CA GLY A 418 13.94 -30.01 23.11
C GLY A 418 13.14 -29.14 22.13
N GLN A 419 13.41 -27.82 22.05
CA GLN A 419 12.70 -26.92 21.14
C GLN A 419 13.37 -26.89 19.75
N ARG A 420 12.57 -26.58 18.72
CA ARG A 420 13.07 -26.48 17.35
C ARG A 420 14.16 -25.41 17.28
N GLN A 421 15.28 -25.74 16.64
CA GLN A 421 16.35 -24.78 16.42
C GLN A 421 15.97 -23.76 15.34
N GLY A 422 16.63 -22.60 15.37
CA GLY A 422 16.42 -21.53 14.40
C GLY A 422 15.75 -20.30 14.98
N ARG A 423 15.58 -19.29 14.13
CA ARG A 423 15.09 -17.98 14.57
C ARG A 423 13.59 -17.96 14.83
N GLY A 424 12.81 -18.76 14.09
CA GLY A 424 11.36 -18.85 14.26
C GLY A 424 10.95 -19.23 15.68
N ALA A 425 11.56 -20.27 16.25
CA ALA A 425 11.30 -20.68 17.63
C ALA A 425 11.62 -19.57 18.66
N GLN A 426 12.75 -18.87 18.47
CA GLN A 426 13.15 -17.76 19.34
C GLN A 426 12.11 -16.64 19.32
N ILE A 427 11.70 -16.22 18.12
CA ILE A 427 10.70 -15.16 17.96
C ILE A 427 9.35 -15.62 18.49
N HIS A 428 8.92 -16.84 18.21
CA HIS A 428 7.63 -17.38 18.67
C HIS A 428 7.54 -17.41 20.19
N ALA A 429 8.59 -17.89 20.88
CA ALA A 429 8.68 -17.87 22.33
C ALA A 429 8.65 -16.44 22.90
N GLY A 430 9.44 -15.53 22.34
CA GLY A 430 9.46 -14.13 22.76
C GLY A 430 8.13 -13.41 22.53
N ILE A 431 7.46 -13.67 21.41
CA ILE A 431 6.11 -13.18 21.15
C ILE A 431 5.18 -13.69 22.24
N ARG A 432 5.11 -14.99 22.52
CA ARG A 432 4.18 -15.50 23.55
C ARG A 432 4.42 -14.89 24.93
N PHE A 433 5.68 -14.71 25.32
CA PHE A 433 6.06 -14.11 26.60
C PHE A 433 5.73 -12.61 26.72
N SER A 434 5.75 -11.86 25.61
CA SER A 434 5.55 -10.41 25.64
C SER A 434 4.22 -9.95 26.26
N ASN A 435 4.13 -8.71 26.73
CA ASN A 435 2.97 -8.13 27.41
C ASN A 435 2.64 -6.70 26.95
N GLY A 436 3.22 -6.25 25.84
CA GLY A 436 2.93 -4.98 25.20
C GLY A 436 1.84 -5.11 24.13
N ASP A 437 1.16 -4.00 23.83
CA ASP A 437 0.07 -3.97 22.84
C ASP A 437 0.59 -4.22 21.42
N ILE A 438 1.81 -3.74 21.15
CA ILE A 438 2.54 -3.92 19.90
C ILE A 438 3.83 -4.70 20.19
N VAL A 439 4.15 -5.66 19.34
CA VAL A 439 5.43 -6.35 19.34
C VAL A 439 6.29 -5.84 18.20
N LEU A 440 7.55 -5.51 18.49
CA LEU A 440 8.61 -5.24 17.51
C LEU A 440 9.59 -6.42 17.52
N VAL A 441 9.82 -7.03 16.36
CA VAL A 441 10.86 -8.04 16.17
C VAL A 441 12.09 -7.35 15.57
N VAL A 442 13.19 -7.33 16.32
CA VAL A 442 14.43 -6.62 15.96
C VAL A 442 15.59 -7.59 16.02
N HIS A 443 16.54 -7.50 15.09
CA HIS A 443 17.77 -8.29 15.20
C HIS A 443 18.81 -7.60 16.09
N ALA A 444 19.67 -8.39 16.72
CA ALA A 444 20.74 -7.88 17.59
C ALA A 444 21.76 -6.95 16.88
N ASP A 445 21.83 -6.99 15.53
CA ASP A 445 22.68 -6.12 14.72
C ASP A 445 21.95 -4.89 14.13
N VAL A 446 20.72 -4.64 14.56
CA VAL A 446 19.87 -3.53 14.12
C VAL A 446 19.74 -2.50 15.23
N ARG A 447 19.86 -1.21 14.87
CA ARG A 447 19.61 -0.09 15.78
C ARG A 447 18.36 0.67 15.33
N ILE A 448 17.34 0.67 16.19
CA ILE A 448 16.10 1.43 16.00
C ILE A 448 16.20 2.79 16.68
N SER A 449 15.55 3.81 16.13
CA SER A 449 15.50 5.14 16.74
C SER A 449 14.30 5.25 17.69
N ALA A 450 14.35 6.13 18.69
CA ALA A 450 13.15 6.38 19.50
C ALA A 450 11.98 6.89 18.64
N ARG A 451 12.30 7.65 17.60
CA ARG A 451 11.32 8.17 16.65
C ARG A 451 10.53 7.07 15.93
N ILE A 452 11.19 6.01 15.43
CA ILE A 452 10.47 4.97 14.68
C ILE A 452 9.46 4.24 15.55
N VAL A 453 9.78 4.03 16.84
CA VAL A 453 8.84 3.45 17.80
C VAL A 453 7.63 4.37 17.98
N GLY A 454 7.84 5.68 18.12
CA GLY A 454 6.77 6.67 18.18
C GLY A 454 5.92 6.73 16.90
N ASP A 455 6.54 6.67 15.73
CA ASP A 455 5.85 6.67 14.43
C ASP A 455 5.02 5.39 14.24
N ILE A 456 5.53 4.21 14.65
CA ILE A 456 4.77 2.95 14.67
C ILE A 456 3.56 3.08 15.60
N LEU A 457 3.76 3.54 16.84
CA LEU A 457 2.68 3.67 17.82
C LEU A 457 1.58 4.61 17.32
N LEU A 458 1.98 5.77 16.78
CA LEU A 458 1.05 6.75 16.22
C LEU A 458 0.28 6.21 15.01
N LEU A 459 0.95 5.50 14.11
CA LEU A 459 0.33 4.84 12.96
C LEU A 459 -0.70 3.81 13.41
N MET A 460 -0.32 2.91 14.32
CA MET A 460 -1.20 1.85 14.81
C MET A 460 -2.39 2.40 15.59
N LYS A 461 -2.21 3.49 16.35
CA LYS A 461 -3.30 4.22 17.02
C LYS A 461 -4.25 4.88 16.02
N ARG A 462 -3.72 5.57 15.01
CA ARG A 462 -4.57 6.29 14.03
C ARG A 462 -5.25 5.37 13.01
N GLN A 463 -4.74 4.16 12.80
CA GLN A 463 -5.18 3.26 11.72
C GLN A 463 -5.49 1.84 12.26
N PRO A 464 -6.68 1.63 12.86
CA PRO A 464 -7.08 0.33 13.43
C PRO A 464 -7.09 -0.84 12.43
N MET A 465 -7.23 -0.53 11.14
CA MET A 465 -7.23 -1.49 10.04
C MET A 465 -5.88 -2.20 9.80
N PHE A 466 -4.77 -1.65 10.31
CA PHE A 466 -3.45 -2.27 10.20
C PHE A 466 -3.25 -3.31 11.30
N ALA A 467 -2.89 -4.53 10.91
CA ALA A 467 -2.50 -5.59 11.84
C ALA A 467 -1.02 -5.52 12.21
N GLY A 468 -0.20 -4.90 11.35
CA GLY A 468 1.24 -4.77 11.53
C GLY A 468 1.92 -4.28 10.27
N GLY A 469 3.20 -4.56 10.12
CA GLY A 469 4.01 -4.08 9.02
C GLY A 469 5.50 -4.28 9.25
N ALA A 470 6.29 -3.58 8.46
CA ALA A 470 7.73 -3.55 8.62
C ALA A 470 8.31 -2.15 8.37
N VAL A 471 9.52 -1.95 8.88
CA VAL A 471 10.32 -0.74 8.67
C VAL A 471 11.43 -1.06 7.67
N GLY A 472 11.58 -0.21 6.66
CA GLY A 472 12.67 -0.29 5.70
C GLY A 472 14.03 -0.10 6.39
N SER A 473 14.99 -0.93 5.99
CA SER A 473 16.35 -0.90 6.51
C SER A 473 17.23 0.09 5.74
N VAL A 474 18.27 0.58 6.41
CA VAL A 474 19.36 1.37 5.83
C VAL A 474 20.66 0.74 6.26
N PHE A 475 21.48 0.30 5.30
CA PHE A 475 22.80 -0.22 5.61
C PHE A 475 23.75 0.92 5.95
N ASP A 476 24.64 0.68 6.93
CA ASP A 476 25.74 1.58 7.31
C ASP A 476 26.90 1.57 6.28
N SER A 477 26.57 1.46 4.99
CA SER A 477 27.52 1.53 3.88
C SER A 477 27.00 2.40 2.74
N LYS A 478 27.92 3.08 2.05
CA LYS A 478 27.60 3.98 0.91
C LYS A 478 27.58 3.26 -0.45
N GLY A 479 27.89 1.96 -0.52
CA GLY A 479 27.98 1.24 -1.79
C GLY A 479 26.64 1.13 -2.53
N PHE A 480 26.63 1.39 -3.85
CA PHE A 480 25.44 1.32 -4.70
C PHE A 480 24.72 -0.04 -4.64
N ARG A 481 25.47 -1.14 -4.53
CA ARG A 481 24.92 -2.50 -4.39
C ARG A 481 24.01 -2.65 -3.17
N TYR A 482 24.34 -2.01 -2.04
CA TYR A 482 23.50 -2.02 -0.84
C TYR A 482 22.21 -1.23 -1.03
N ARG A 483 22.26 -0.14 -1.81
CA ARG A 483 21.07 0.66 -2.16
C ARG A 483 20.10 -0.12 -3.03
N LEU A 484 20.61 -0.96 -3.94
CA LEU A 484 19.77 -1.85 -4.73
C LEU A 484 19.08 -2.92 -3.87
N ILE A 485 19.79 -3.50 -2.89
CA ILE A 485 19.23 -4.47 -1.94
C ILE A 485 18.16 -3.81 -1.06
N GLU A 486 18.44 -2.62 -0.52
CA GLU A 486 17.46 -1.81 0.23
C GLU A 486 16.20 -1.56 -0.61
N ALA A 487 16.38 -1.12 -1.86
CA ALA A 487 15.27 -0.86 -2.77
C ALA A 487 14.44 -2.13 -3.06
N ALA A 488 15.09 -3.27 -3.30
CA ALA A 488 14.41 -4.54 -3.52
C ALA A 488 13.63 -5.01 -2.28
N ASN A 489 14.20 -4.86 -1.10
CA ASN A 489 13.54 -5.16 0.18
C ASN A 489 12.34 -4.25 0.44
N ASP A 490 12.50 -2.95 0.20
CA ASP A 490 11.44 -1.96 0.36
C ASP A 490 10.30 -2.22 -0.65
N PHE A 491 10.61 -2.61 -1.89
CA PHE A 491 9.63 -2.96 -2.92
C PHE A 491 8.82 -4.17 -2.54
N ARG A 492 9.50 -5.25 -2.14
CA ARG A 492 8.88 -6.50 -1.72
C ARG A 492 7.91 -6.24 -0.56
N MET A 493 8.30 -5.42 0.41
CA MET A 493 7.40 -5.07 1.52
C MET A 493 6.24 -4.18 1.07
N ALA A 494 6.51 -3.14 0.28
CA ALA A 494 5.49 -2.20 -0.19
C ALA A 494 4.43 -2.87 -1.09
N CYS A 495 4.83 -3.82 -1.94
CA CYS A 495 3.94 -4.48 -2.89
C CYS A 495 3.35 -5.80 -2.38
N LEU A 496 4.15 -6.63 -1.71
CA LEU A 496 3.73 -7.97 -1.30
C LEU A 496 3.37 -8.05 0.19
N GLY A 497 3.67 -7.03 1.00
CA GLY A 497 3.48 -7.09 2.46
C GLY A 497 4.22 -8.27 3.08
N ILE A 498 5.40 -8.58 2.56
CA ILE A 498 6.31 -9.55 3.14
C ILE A 498 7.47 -8.74 3.67
N GLY A 499 7.80 -8.86 4.96
CA GLY A 499 9.00 -8.29 5.55
C GLY A 499 10.03 -9.41 5.69
N PHE A 500 11.28 -9.17 5.29
CA PHE A 500 12.33 -10.14 5.56
C PHE A 500 12.89 -9.92 6.96
N GLY A 501 13.58 -10.94 7.45
CA GLY A 501 14.08 -10.98 8.80
C GLY A 501 14.99 -9.80 9.16
N ASP A 502 15.75 -9.30 8.17
CA ASP A 502 16.63 -8.14 8.29
C ASP A 502 15.91 -6.79 8.46
N GLN A 503 14.59 -6.76 8.25
CA GLN A 503 13.74 -5.61 8.50
C GLN A 503 13.12 -5.72 9.90
N VAL A 504 12.91 -4.57 10.54
CA VAL A 504 12.16 -4.51 11.80
C VAL A 504 10.71 -4.78 11.48
N GLN A 505 10.16 -5.86 12.01
CA GLN A 505 8.74 -6.19 11.88
C GLN A 505 7.99 -5.67 13.10
N PHE A 506 6.78 -5.16 12.90
CA PHE A 506 5.92 -4.72 14.00
C PHE A 506 4.49 -5.21 13.78
N PHE A 507 3.77 -5.53 14.84
CA PHE A 507 2.38 -6.00 14.74
C PHE A 507 1.66 -5.89 16.07
N ARG A 508 0.32 -5.91 16.00
CA ARG A 508 -0.53 -6.02 17.18
C ARG A 508 -0.33 -7.37 17.83
N ARG A 509 -0.06 -7.39 19.14
CA ARG A 509 0.20 -8.62 19.89
C ARG A 509 -1.00 -9.55 19.86
N ARG A 510 -2.16 -9.06 20.30
CA ARG A 510 -3.33 -9.92 20.60
C ARG A 510 -3.80 -10.75 19.40
N PRO A 511 -4.03 -10.18 18.18
CA PRO A 511 -4.41 -10.97 17.02
C PRO A 511 -3.37 -12.01 16.62
N VAL A 512 -2.07 -11.72 16.82
CA VAL A 512 -0.99 -12.64 16.45
C VAL A 512 -0.86 -13.80 17.43
N VAL A 513 -1.06 -13.55 18.73
CA VAL A 513 -0.99 -14.58 19.77
C VAL A 513 -2.24 -15.46 19.75
N GLU A 514 -3.45 -14.88 19.71
CA GLU A 514 -4.71 -15.63 19.76
C GLU A 514 -4.88 -16.60 18.58
N ALA A 515 -4.41 -16.21 17.40
CA ALA A 515 -4.49 -17.03 16.20
C ALA A 515 -3.17 -17.74 15.85
N ASP A 516 -2.19 -17.75 16.77
CA ASP A 516 -0.88 -18.40 16.63
C ASP A 516 -0.22 -18.13 15.25
N LEU A 517 -0.20 -16.85 14.86
CA LEU A 517 0.16 -16.47 13.49
C LEU A 517 1.64 -16.68 13.18
N PHE A 518 2.51 -16.41 14.14
CA PHE A 518 3.95 -16.48 13.92
C PHE A 518 4.38 -17.95 13.87
N PRO A 519 4.90 -18.44 12.74
CA PRO A 519 5.17 -19.86 12.56
C PRO A 519 6.46 -20.28 13.28
N ASP A 520 6.39 -21.39 14.02
CA ASP A 520 7.57 -22.08 14.56
C ASP A 520 8.25 -22.93 13.47
N ILE A 521 8.91 -22.24 12.54
CA ILE A 521 9.72 -22.84 11.47
C ILE A 521 11.16 -22.30 11.50
N PRO A 522 12.16 -23.15 11.19
CA PRO A 522 13.57 -22.78 11.33
C PRO A 522 14.04 -21.70 10.36
N LEU A 523 13.40 -21.61 9.18
CA LEU A 523 13.67 -20.63 8.13
C LEU A 523 12.38 -20.27 7.38
N MET A 524 12.31 -19.05 6.85
CA MET A 524 11.15 -18.46 6.17
C MET A 524 9.99 -18.14 7.11
N GLU A 525 10.28 -18.03 8.40
CA GLU A 525 9.32 -17.64 9.45
C GLU A 525 8.72 -16.26 9.17
N ASP A 526 9.56 -15.35 8.71
CA ASP A 526 9.27 -13.97 8.33
C ASP A 526 8.35 -13.87 7.10
N VAL A 527 8.66 -14.66 6.07
CA VAL A 527 7.87 -14.75 4.83
C VAL A 527 6.48 -15.28 5.14
N GLU A 528 6.43 -16.38 5.89
CA GLU A 528 5.18 -17.03 6.22
C GLU A 528 4.31 -16.18 7.15
N PHE A 529 4.94 -15.52 8.13
CA PHE A 529 4.27 -14.56 8.99
C PHE A 529 3.65 -13.43 8.17
N GLY A 530 4.40 -12.82 7.24
CA GLY A 530 3.87 -11.76 6.36
C GLY A 530 2.65 -12.22 5.54
N ILE A 531 2.67 -13.44 5.01
CA ILE A 531 1.52 -14.02 4.28
C ILE A 531 0.32 -14.23 5.20
N ARG A 532 0.52 -14.74 6.41
CA ARG A 532 -0.55 -14.95 7.40
C ARG A 532 -1.13 -13.63 7.90
N LEU A 533 -0.29 -12.62 8.12
CA LEU A 533 -0.67 -11.31 8.64
C LEU A 533 -1.66 -10.58 7.72
N HIS A 534 -1.57 -10.79 6.39
CA HIS A 534 -2.56 -10.26 5.43
C HIS A 534 -4.00 -10.68 5.71
N ARG A 535 -4.20 -11.84 6.36
CA ARG A 535 -5.53 -12.35 6.74
C ARG A 535 -6.08 -11.62 7.96
N MET A 536 -5.21 -11.11 8.84
CA MET A 536 -5.62 -10.40 10.06
C MET A 536 -5.94 -8.93 9.81
N GLY A 537 -5.21 -8.28 8.90
CA GLY A 537 -5.44 -6.88 8.58
C GLY A 537 -4.61 -6.42 7.39
N ARG A 538 -4.62 -5.11 7.13
CA ARG A 538 -3.67 -4.52 6.19
C ARG A 538 -2.29 -4.48 6.84
N GLN A 539 -1.27 -4.41 6.00
CA GLN A 539 0.10 -4.18 6.46
C GLN A 539 0.56 -2.78 6.07
N ALA A 540 1.30 -2.16 6.97
CA ALA A 540 1.93 -0.86 6.76
C ALA A 540 3.42 -1.01 6.45
N PHE A 541 3.98 -0.04 5.73
CA PHE A 541 5.41 0.03 5.47
C PHE A 541 5.92 1.42 5.80
N LEU A 542 6.89 1.50 6.72
CA LEU A 542 7.55 2.75 7.10
C LEU A 542 8.92 2.81 6.42
N PHE A 543 9.15 3.83 5.61
CA PHE A 543 10.36 3.91 4.79
C PHE A 543 11.59 4.34 5.62
N GLY A 544 12.55 3.44 5.81
CA GLY A 544 13.97 3.80 5.91
C GLY A 544 14.46 4.48 7.18
N GLU A 545 14.30 3.85 8.35
CA GLU A 545 14.82 4.37 9.63
C GLU A 545 15.52 3.35 10.54
N ALA A 546 15.53 2.06 10.16
CA ALA A 546 16.25 1.02 10.91
C ALA A 546 17.68 0.86 10.35
N ARG A 547 18.70 1.12 11.16
CA ARG A 547 20.11 0.96 10.72
C ARG A 547 20.56 -0.48 10.88
N VAL A 548 21.12 -1.05 9.81
CA VAL A 548 21.51 -2.47 9.74
C VAL A 548 22.99 -2.60 9.40
N SER A 549 23.66 -3.52 10.11
CA SER A 549 25.05 -3.86 9.84
C SER A 549 25.23 -4.55 8.48
N PRO A 550 26.18 -4.11 7.63
CA PRO A 550 26.45 -4.77 6.35
C PRO A 550 27.22 -6.10 6.50
N ARG A 551 27.53 -6.58 7.72
CA ARG A 551 28.41 -7.74 7.98
C ARG A 551 27.99 -9.00 7.22
N ARG A 552 26.72 -9.43 7.34
CA ARG A 552 26.23 -10.66 6.68
C ARG A 552 26.43 -10.60 5.15
N TRP A 553 26.19 -9.44 4.57
CA TRP A 553 26.37 -9.18 3.14
C TRP A 553 27.84 -9.09 2.73
N LYS A 554 28.70 -8.47 3.55
CA LYS A 554 30.15 -8.41 3.32
C LYS A 554 30.80 -9.80 3.38
N GLN A 555 30.36 -10.65 4.31
CA GLN A 555 30.96 -11.98 4.51
C GLN A 555 30.52 -13.01 3.46
N LYS A 556 29.27 -12.97 3.01
CA LYS A 556 28.73 -14.02 2.11
C LYS A 556 28.60 -13.60 0.64
N GLY A 557 28.75 -12.31 0.31
CA GLY A 557 28.80 -11.82 -1.08
C GLY A 557 27.52 -12.03 -1.90
N ALA A 558 27.61 -11.88 -3.23
CA ALA A 558 26.46 -11.95 -4.15
C ALA A 558 25.82 -13.35 -4.26
N ALA A 559 26.60 -14.42 -4.07
CA ALA A 559 26.09 -15.80 -4.06
C ALA A 559 25.04 -16.03 -2.96
N HIS A 560 25.16 -15.30 -1.84
CA HIS A 560 24.17 -15.31 -0.77
C HIS A 560 22.84 -14.70 -1.19
N ALA A 561 22.87 -13.57 -1.90
CA ALA A 561 21.69 -12.91 -2.44
C ALA A 561 20.89 -13.87 -3.33
N MET A 562 21.60 -14.54 -4.25
CA MET A 562 20.99 -15.52 -5.15
C MET A 562 20.43 -16.72 -4.40
N THR A 563 21.11 -17.16 -3.34
CA THR A 563 20.61 -18.24 -2.47
C THR A 563 19.31 -17.83 -1.78
N VAL A 564 19.24 -16.62 -1.21
CA VAL A 564 18.02 -16.10 -0.57
C VAL A 564 16.87 -16.03 -1.59
N ILE A 565 17.11 -15.47 -2.78
CA ILE A 565 16.09 -15.37 -3.85
C ILE A 565 15.60 -16.77 -4.27
N ARG A 566 16.53 -17.72 -4.45
CA ARG A 566 16.18 -19.10 -4.83
C ARG A 566 15.38 -19.80 -3.73
N LEU A 567 15.78 -19.65 -2.47
CA LEU A 567 15.05 -20.24 -1.34
C LEU A 567 13.66 -19.62 -1.20
N PHE A 568 13.55 -18.30 -1.32
CA PHE A 568 12.25 -17.60 -1.33
C PHE A 568 11.34 -18.10 -2.46
N GLY A 569 11.85 -18.18 -3.70
CA GLY A 569 11.10 -18.71 -4.83
C GLY A 569 10.68 -20.17 -4.63
N THR A 570 11.57 -20.99 -4.08
CA THR A 570 11.29 -22.39 -3.75
C THR A 570 10.20 -22.50 -2.68
N TYR A 571 10.27 -21.67 -1.63
CA TYR A 571 9.27 -21.61 -0.57
C TYR A 571 7.89 -21.25 -1.11
N MET A 572 7.81 -20.17 -1.90
CA MET A 572 6.57 -19.72 -2.52
C MET A 572 5.98 -20.79 -3.45
N PHE A 573 6.82 -21.45 -4.25
CA PHE A 573 6.37 -22.52 -5.14
C PHE A 573 5.87 -23.75 -4.37
N GLN A 574 6.63 -24.21 -3.37
CA GLN A 574 6.23 -25.35 -2.55
C GLN A 574 4.90 -25.06 -1.85
N ARG A 575 4.75 -23.86 -1.27
CA ARG A 575 3.55 -23.43 -0.53
C ARG A 575 2.26 -23.52 -1.34
N ILE A 576 2.33 -23.41 -2.67
CA ILE A 576 1.14 -23.53 -3.54
C ILE A 576 0.61 -24.98 -3.56
N TRP A 577 1.51 -25.98 -3.51
CA TRP A 577 1.17 -27.38 -3.79
C TRP A 577 1.36 -28.32 -2.59
N LYS A 578 2.22 -27.97 -1.63
CA LYS A 578 2.60 -28.82 -0.48
C LYS A 578 3.12 -28.01 0.71
N THR A 579 3.26 -28.65 1.86
CA THR A 579 3.95 -28.07 3.02
C THR A 579 5.43 -27.86 2.68
N PRO A 580 5.97 -26.63 2.79
CA PRO A 580 7.37 -26.37 2.49
C PRO A 580 8.33 -27.08 3.44
N ASP A 581 9.42 -27.64 2.92
CA ASP A 581 10.49 -28.27 3.73
C ASP A 581 11.49 -27.21 4.21
N THR A 582 11.10 -26.50 5.27
CA THR A 582 11.88 -25.40 5.85
C THR A 582 13.16 -25.89 6.53
N GLU A 583 13.21 -27.13 6.98
CA GLU A 583 14.38 -27.75 7.62
C GLU A 583 15.49 -28.03 6.60
N ALA A 584 15.14 -28.56 5.42
CA ALA A 584 16.10 -28.70 4.32
C ALA A 584 16.63 -27.33 3.86
N MET A 585 15.76 -26.31 3.82
CA MET A 585 16.19 -24.94 3.49
C MET A 585 17.12 -24.37 4.57
N TYR A 586 16.84 -24.59 5.85
CA TYR A 586 17.68 -24.19 6.97
C TYR A 586 19.08 -24.82 6.87
N ARG A 587 19.17 -26.13 6.69
CA ARG A 587 20.44 -26.85 6.52
C ARG A 587 21.26 -26.33 5.34
N ARG A 588 20.60 -25.98 4.23
CA ARG A 588 21.25 -25.38 3.06
C ARG A 588 21.75 -23.95 3.32
N TYR A 589 21.02 -23.19 4.11
CA TYR A 589 21.36 -21.79 4.43
C TYR A 589 22.43 -21.67 5.53
N TYR A 590 22.45 -22.64 6.45
CA TYR A 590 23.38 -22.75 7.58
C TYR A 590 24.13 -24.10 7.59
N PRO A 591 25.03 -24.34 6.62
CA PRO A 591 25.69 -25.65 6.48
C PRO A 591 26.65 -26.01 7.62
N ARG A 592 27.08 -25.05 8.46
CA ARG A 592 28.05 -25.27 9.56
C ARG A 592 27.40 -25.50 10.94
N THR A 593 26.11 -25.20 11.11
CA THR A 593 25.37 -25.37 12.38
C THR A 593 24.34 -26.49 12.32
N ALA A 594 24.24 -27.22 11.20
CA ALA A 594 23.36 -28.37 11.06
C ALA A 594 23.90 -29.57 11.88
N VAL A 595 23.60 -29.59 13.17
CA VAL A 595 23.69 -30.80 14.01
C VAL A 595 22.47 -31.70 13.73
N ALA A 596 22.66 -33.01 13.89
CA ALA A 596 21.78 -34.11 13.47
C ALA A 596 20.27 -33.92 13.73
N PRO A 597 19.40 -34.52 12.89
CA PRO A 597 17.95 -34.40 13.02
C PRO A 597 17.46 -34.82 14.41
N VAL A 598 16.63 -33.98 15.03
CA VAL A 598 15.86 -34.36 16.22
C VAL A 598 15.00 -35.55 15.84
N SER A 599 15.24 -36.69 16.49
CA SER A 599 14.45 -37.90 16.30
C SER A 599 13.00 -37.59 16.61
N LYS A 600 12.10 -37.97 15.70
CA LYS A 600 10.66 -38.03 15.97
C LYS A 600 10.42 -39.13 17.00
N THR A 601 10.59 -38.82 18.28
CA THR A 601 10.04 -39.63 19.36
C THR A 601 9.00 -38.76 20.06
N SER A 602 7.75 -38.99 19.65
CA SER A 602 6.57 -38.53 20.34
C SER A 602 6.47 -39.27 21.68
N GLU A 603 7.01 -38.70 22.74
CA GLU A 603 6.55 -39.02 24.09
C GLU A 603 5.69 -37.87 24.58
N ARG A 604 4.40 -38.18 24.73
CA ARG A 604 3.41 -37.35 25.38
C ARG A 604 3.86 -37.16 26.83
N ILE A 605 4.16 -35.94 27.22
CA ILE A 605 4.23 -35.57 28.64
C ILE A 605 2.78 -35.47 29.12
N PRO A 606 2.37 -36.20 30.18
CA PRO A 606 1.02 -36.12 30.71
C PRO A 606 0.79 -34.76 31.38
N VAL A 607 -0.49 -34.36 31.33
CA VAL A 607 -1.12 -33.06 31.61
C VAL A 607 -0.66 -32.39 32.90
#